data_AF-A0A0R1WKD6-F1
#
_entry.id   AF-A0A0R1WKD6-F1
#
_cell.length_a   1.000
_cell.length_b   1.000
_cell.length_c   1.000
_cell.angle_alpha   90.00
_cell.angle_beta   90.00
_cell.angle_gamma   90.00
#
_symmetry.space_group_name_H-M   'P 1'
#
loop_
_entity.id
_entity.type
_entity.pdbx_description
1 polymer ?
#
loop_
_entity_poly.entity_id
_entity_poly.type
_entity_poly.pdbx_seq_one_letter_code
_entity_poly.pdbx_strand_id
1 'polypeptide(L)'
;MKKLFERLLWKQDPAVYQQKDAKLTPSLRTIDLIGLGTGMVVGTAIFTLPGIVAAEHTGPAVPLAFIVAAIGAGLSALAYAEMSSVLPFAGSAFSWINVLFGEFFGWIAGWALLAEYFISVAFVASGWSAYMQGFLASLGIKLPVALTGGFNPRQGSYVDFWRRSPSWRWEF
;
A
#
# COMPACT_ATOMS: atom_id res chain seq x y z
N MET A 1 23.59 29.18 7.32
CA MET A 1 23.71 27.73 7.04
C MET A 1 23.60 26.86 8.29
N LYS A 2 24.38 27.10 9.37
CA LYS A 2 24.30 26.29 10.62
C LYS A 2 22.88 26.20 11.23
N LYS A 3 22.15 27.32 11.34
CA LYS A 3 20.75 27.36 11.80
C LYS A 3 19.76 26.54 10.95
N LEU A 4 20.02 26.36 9.65
CA LEU A 4 19.16 25.55 8.78
C LEU A 4 19.39 24.06 9.05
N PHE A 5 20.66 23.67 9.25
CA PHE A 5 21.04 22.30 9.57
C PHE A 5 20.53 21.86 10.95
N GLU A 6 20.57 22.76 11.93
CA GLU A 6 19.98 22.53 13.27
C GLU A 6 18.47 22.37 13.22
N ARG A 7 17.77 23.11 12.34
CA ARG A 7 16.32 22.91 12.11
C ARG A 7 16.03 21.59 11.40
N LEU A 8 16.80 21.24 10.37
CA LEU A 8 16.62 19.99 9.61
C LEU A 8 16.82 18.73 10.47
N LEU A 9 17.73 18.79 11.44
CA LEU A 9 17.99 17.68 12.38
C LEU A 9 17.17 17.78 13.66
N TRP A 10 16.28 18.77 13.76
CA TRP A 10 15.44 18.93 14.93
C TRP A 10 14.45 17.78 15.03
N LYS A 11 14.40 17.16 16.21
CA LYS A 11 13.47 16.07 16.52
C LYS A 11 12.16 16.66 17.00
N GLN A 12 11.07 16.20 16.40
CA GLN A 12 9.75 16.66 16.81
C GLN A 12 9.36 16.08 18.16
N ASP A 13 8.74 16.90 19.00
CA ASP A 13 8.21 16.48 20.29
C ASP A 13 6.95 15.61 20.10
N PRO A 14 6.91 14.38 20.65
CA PRO A 14 5.72 13.52 20.66
C PRO A 14 4.45 14.21 21.17
N ALA A 15 4.57 15.18 22.08
CA ALA A 15 3.43 15.89 22.65
C ALA A 15 2.59 16.63 21.57
N VAL A 16 3.22 17.05 20.47
CA VAL A 16 2.53 17.72 19.36
C VAL A 16 1.52 16.78 18.68
N TYR A 17 1.85 15.49 18.57
CA TYR A 17 0.95 14.50 17.99
C TYR A 17 -0.17 14.14 18.97
N GLN A 18 0.16 13.92 20.24
CA GLN A 18 -0.83 13.62 21.29
C GLN A 18 -1.87 14.72 21.46
N GLN A 19 -1.48 16.00 21.36
CA GLN A 19 -2.41 17.12 21.41
C GLN A 19 -3.40 17.15 20.24
N LYS A 20 -3.00 16.68 19.05
CA LYS A 20 -3.91 16.55 17.91
C LYS A 20 -4.93 15.45 18.15
N ASP A 21 -4.50 14.33 18.71
CA ASP A 21 -5.35 13.17 18.99
C ASP A 21 -6.29 13.40 20.17
N ALA A 22 -5.92 14.25 21.12
CA ALA A 22 -6.73 14.56 22.31
C ALA A 22 -8.13 15.13 21.99
N LYS A 23 -8.36 15.58 20.75
CA LYS A 23 -9.68 16.04 20.28
C LYS A 23 -10.63 14.89 19.91
N LEU A 24 -10.14 13.66 19.77
CA LEU A 24 -10.89 12.49 19.34
C LEU A 24 -11.22 11.59 20.55
N THR A 25 -12.46 11.09 20.61
CA THR A 25 -12.84 10.08 21.62
C THR A 25 -12.45 8.69 21.12
N PRO A 26 -11.58 7.95 21.82
CA PRO A 26 -11.19 6.61 21.41
C PRO A 26 -12.40 5.67 21.51
N SER A 27 -12.86 5.16 20.36
CA SER A 27 -14.06 4.31 20.23
C SER A 27 -13.77 2.91 19.68
N LEU A 28 -12.59 2.70 19.06
CA LEU A 28 -12.18 1.44 18.46
C LEU A 28 -11.67 0.45 19.51
N ARG A 29 -12.17 -0.78 19.47
CA ARG A 29 -11.70 -1.91 20.28
C ARG A 29 -10.65 -2.70 19.52
N THR A 30 -9.95 -3.59 20.22
CA THR A 30 -8.93 -4.48 19.63
C THR A 30 -9.45 -5.27 18.43
N ILE A 31 -10.70 -5.75 18.49
CA ILE A 31 -11.31 -6.51 17.39
C ILE A 31 -11.52 -5.61 16.16
N ASP A 32 -11.92 -4.36 16.37
CA ASP A 32 -12.12 -3.40 15.28
C ASP A 32 -10.78 -3.09 14.59
N LEU A 33 -9.70 -2.97 15.37
CA LEU A 33 -8.35 -2.75 14.85
C LEU A 33 -7.80 -3.97 14.09
N ILE A 34 -8.06 -5.19 14.58
CA ILE A 34 -7.70 -6.43 13.87
C ILE A 34 -8.48 -6.52 12.55
N GLY A 35 -9.77 -6.21 12.56
CA GLY A 35 -10.61 -6.17 11.36
C GLY A 35 -10.12 -5.14 10.34
N LEU A 36 -9.81 -3.92 10.81
CA LEU A 36 -9.24 -2.86 10.00
C LEU A 36 -7.90 -3.27 9.38
N GLY A 37 -6.98 -3.83 10.16
CA GLY A 37 -5.69 -4.30 9.66
C GLY A 37 -5.83 -5.43 8.64
N THR A 38 -6.68 -6.41 8.92
CA THR A 38 -6.95 -7.52 8.00
C THR A 38 -7.55 -7.03 6.68
N GLY A 39 -8.52 -6.10 6.74
CA GLY A 39 -9.15 -5.50 5.57
C GLY A 39 -8.20 -4.66 4.71
N MET A 40 -7.18 -4.04 5.32
CA MET A 40 -6.14 -3.31 4.59
C MET A 40 -5.17 -4.25 3.85
N VAL A 41 -4.88 -5.44 4.41
CA VAL A 41 -3.95 -6.41 3.82
C VAL A 41 -4.61 -7.27 2.76
N VAL A 42 -5.85 -7.73 3.00
CA VAL A 42 -6.60 -8.58 2.07
C VAL A 42 -7.24 -7.73 0.97
N GLY A 43 -6.44 -7.39 -0.05
CA GLY A 43 -6.88 -6.62 -1.22
C GLY A 43 -6.71 -7.37 -2.54
N THR A 44 -6.55 -6.62 -3.63
CA THR A 44 -6.26 -7.17 -4.97
C THR A 44 -5.07 -8.14 -4.98
N ALA A 45 -4.02 -7.82 -4.22
CA ALA A 45 -2.71 -8.47 -4.34
C ALA A 45 -2.78 -10.00 -4.15
N ILE A 46 -3.57 -10.49 -3.20
CA ILE A 46 -3.66 -11.93 -2.91
C ILE A 46 -4.34 -12.72 -4.03
N PHE A 47 -5.19 -12.08 -4.82
CA PHE A 47 -5.91 -12.76 -5.90
C PHE A 47 -5.17 -12.75 -7.24
N THR A 48 -4.20 -11.84 -7.41
CA THR A 48 -3.46 -11.68 -8.66
C THR A 48 -2.01 -12.16 -8.57
N LEU A 49 -1.26 -11.76 -7.53
CA LEU A 49 0.17 -12.01 -7.45
C LEU A 49 0.54 -13.50 -7.33
N PRO A 50 -0.15 -14.34 -6.54
CA PRO A 50 0.21 -15.76 -6.47
C PRO A 50 0.11 -16.45 -7.83
N GLY A 51 -0.88 -16.08 -8.66
CA GLY A 51 -1.04 -16.63 -10.00
C GLY A 51 0.11 -16.24 -10.93
N ILE A 52 0.54 -14.97 -10.88
CA ILE A 52 1.66 -14.47 -11.67
C ILE A 52 2.96 -15.16 -11.24
N VAL A 53 3.24 -15.20 -9.94
CA VAL A 53 4.47 -15.81 -9.40
C VAL A 53 4.51 -17.32 -9.65
N ALA A 54 3.37 -18.00 -9.58
CA ALA A 54 3.27 -19.41 -9.95
C ALA A 54 3.54 -19.61 -11.45
N ALA A 55 2.98 -18.78 -12.33
CA ALA A 55 3.14 -18.94 -13.77
C ALA A 55 4.56 -18.60 -14.26
N GLU A 56 5.20 -17.57 -13.69
CA GLU A 56 6.45 -17.00 -14.21
C GLU A 56 7.71 -17.39 -13.43
N HIS A 57 7.59 -17.85 -12.18
CA HIS A 57 8.76 -18.04 -11.30
C HIS A 57 8.81 -19.41 -10.62
N THR A 58 7.88 -19.69 -9.71
CA THR A 58 8.01 -20.80 -8.76
C THR A 58 7.16 -22.03 -9.09
N GLY A 59 6.25 -21.93 -10.06
CA GLY A 59 5.38 -23.04 -10.44
C GLY A 59 4.59 -23.58 -9.23
N PRO A 60 4.50 -24.90 -9.05
CA PRO A 60 3.77 -25.51 -7.93
C PRO A 60 4.41 -25.22 -6.56
N ALA A 61 5.66 -24.72 -6.51
CA ALA A 61 6.34 -24.36 -5.26
C ALA A 61 5.95 -22.97 -4.73
N VAL A 62 5.00 -22.27 -5.35
CA VAL A 62 4.54 -20.94 -4.91
C VAL A 62 4.15 -20.87 -3.43
N PRO A 63 3.51 -21.88 -2.79
CA PRO A 63 3.18 -21.78 -1.37
C PRO A 63 4.41 -21.66 -0.48
N LEU A 64 5.51 -22.35 -0.84
CA LEU A 64 6.77 -22.28 -0.09
C LEU A 64 7.40 -20.88 -0.16
N ALA A 65 7.36 -20.24 -1.34
CA ALA A 65 7.85 -18.87 -1.51
C ALA A 65 7.07 -17.88 -0.65
N PHE A 66 5.74 -18.03 -0.58
CA PHE A 66 4.89 -17.18 0.25
C PHE A 66 5.11 -17.41 1.76
N ILE A 67 5.41 -18.63 2.20
CA ILE A 67 5.78 -18.90 3.61
C ILE A 67 7.05 -18.14 3.98
N VAL A 68 8.08 -18.17 3.13
CA VAL A 68 9.33 -17.43 3.37
C VAL A 68 9.07 -15.92 3.40
N ALA A 69 8.28 -15.40 2.46
CA ALA A 69 7.88 -14.00 2.44
C ALA A 69 7.09 -13.60 3.70
N ALA A 70 6.20 -14.46 4.18
CA ALA A 70 5.40 -14.23 5.39
C ALA A 70 6.27 -14.15 6.66
N ILE A 71 7.36 -14.91 6.74
CA ILE A 71 8.32 -14.79 7.85
C ILE A 71 8.96 -13.41 7.84
N GLY A 72 9.44 -12.94 6.69
CA GLY A 72 10.01 -11.59 6.55
C GLY A 72 9.01 -10.49 6.91
N ALA A 73 7.78 -10.59 6.41
CA ALA A 73 6.71 -9.65 6.74
C ALA A 73 6.34 -9.69 8.24
N GLY A 74 6.34 -10.87 8.85
CA GLY A 74 6.07 -11.06 10.28
C GLY A 74 7.12 -10.39 11.17
N LEU A 75 8.40 -10.50 10.83
CA LEU A 75 9.47 -9.80 11.54
C LEU A 75 9.32 -8.28 11.44
N SER A 76 9.00 -7.77 10.25
CA SER A 76 8.70 -6.34 10.06
C SER A 76 7.48 -5.90 10.88
N ALA A 77 6.41 -6.72 10.91
CA ALA A 77 5.21 -6.43 11.69
C ALA A 77 5.49 -6.34 13.20
N LEU A 78 6.38 -7.19 13.73
CA LEU A 78 6.80 -7.12 15.14
C LEU A 78 7.52 -5.82 15.46
N ALA A 79 8.42 -5.34 14.60
CA ALA A 79 9.08 -4.05 14.77
C ALA A 79 8.08 -2.88 14.73
N TYR A 80 7.08 -2.96 13.86
CA TYR A 80 5.99 -1.96 13.80
C TYR A 80 5.11 -2.01 15.06
N ALA A 81 4.85 -3.19 15.62
CA ALA A 81 4.10 -3.35 16.87
C ALA A 81 4.85 -2.74 18.07
N GLU A 82 6.17 -2.92 18.12
CA GLU A 82 7.03 -2.29 19.14
C GLU A 82 6.95 -0.75 19.02
N MET A 83 7.15 -0.21 17.82
CA MET A 83 7.08 1.25 17.61
C MET A 83 5.69 1.83 17.92
N SER A 84 4.62 1.11 17.57
CA SER A 84 3.25 1.54 17.87
C SER A 84 2.95 1.56 19.37
N SER A 85 3.62 0.71 20.15
CA SER A 85 3.50 0.67 21.61
C SER A 85 4.34 1.77 22.29
N VAL A 86 5.51 2.10 21.74
CA VAL A 86 6.41 3.14 22.27
C VAL A 86 5.93 4.55 21.92
N LEU A 87 5.34 4.73 20.73
CA LEU A 87 4.87 6.02 20.21
C LEU A 87 3.34 5.98 19.97
N PRO A 88 2.51 5.95 21.05
CA PRO A 88 1.08 5.69 20.97
C PRO A 88 0.28 6.95 20.60
N PHE A 89 0.54 7.50 19.42
CA PHE A 89 -0.22 8.58 18.81
C PHE A 89 -0.55 8.20 17.37
N ALA A 90 -1.60 8.79 16.81
CA ALA A 90 -2.02 8.57 15.44
C ALA A 90 -0.93 9.07 14.48
N GLY A 91 -0.18 8.11 13.93
CA GLY A 91 0.94 8.36 13.05
C GLY A 91 1.38 7.06 12.37
N SER A 92 1.97 7.21 11.19
CA SER A 92 2.67 6.13 10.48
C SER A 92 4.18 6.34 10.59
N ALA A 93 4.98 5.56 9.86
CA ALA A 93 6.44 5.60 9.88
C ALA A 93 7.03 7.02 9.70
N PHE A 94 6.34 7.91 8.97
CA PHE A 94 6.68 9.34 8.90
C PHE A 94 6.84 9.97 10.29
N SER A 95 5.81 9.87 11.15
CA SER A 95 5.80 10.50 12.46
C SER A 95 6.86 9.90 13.37
N TRP A 96 7.06 8.57 13.32
CA TRP A 96 8.09 7.89 14.10
C TRP A 96 9.50 8.34 13.71
N ILE A 97 9.77 8.47 12.41
CA ILE A 97 11.08 8.91 11.91
C ILE A 97 11.33 10.39 12.24
N ASN A 98 10.31 11.25 12.20
CA ASN A 98 10.42 12.65 12.65
C ASN A 98 10.82 12.76 14.14
N VAL A 99 10.27 11.88 14.98
CA VAL A 99 10.59 11.85 16.42
C VAL A 99 11.98 11.26 16.66
N LEU A 100 12.35 10.17 15.98
CA LEU A 100 13.58 9.44 16.24
C LEU A 100 14.82 10.06 15.58
N PHE A 101 14.70 10.47 14.32
CA PHE A 101 15.82 10.88 13.46
C PHE A 101 15.80 12.35 13.08
N GLY A 102 14.66 13.03 13.25
CA GLY A 102 14.50 14.46 12.97
C GLY A 102 13.77 14.76 11.66
N GLU A 103 13.48 16.05 11.46
CA GLU A 103 12.59 16.54 10.39
C GLU A 103 13.05 16.17 8.98
N PHE A 104 14.35 16.18 8.69
CA PHE A 104 14.87 15.85 7.35
C PHE A 104 14.61 14.40 6.96
N PHE A 105 14.92 13.46 7.84
CA PHE A 105 14.66 12.03 7.60
C PHE A 105 13.16 11.76 7.58
N GLY A 106 12.40 12.45 8.43
CA GLY A 106 10.94 12.43 8.40
C GLY A 106 10.41 12.88 7.04
N TRP A 107 10.90 13.98 6.50
CA TRP A 107 10.49 14.51 5.19
C TRP A 107 10.78 13.52 4.04
N ILE A 108 11.96 12.88 4.03
CA ILE A 108 12.28 11.84 3.05
C ILE A 108 11.30 10.66 3.18
N ALA A 109 11.07 10.17 4.40
CA ALA A 109 10.13 9.09 4.65
C ALA A 109 8.70 9.45 4.24
N GLY A 110 8.31 10.71 4.42
CA GLY A 110 7.01 11.23 3.99
C GLY A 110 6.82 11.14 2.48
N TRP A 111 7.83 11.56 1.70
CA TRP A 111 7.78 11.42 0.24
C TRP A 111 7.80 9.98 -0.22
N ALA A 112 8.58 9.11 0.42
CA ALA A 112 8.62 7.69 0.11
C ALA A 112 7.24 7.03 0.35
N LEU A 113 6.64 7.27 1.53
CA LEU A 113 5.30 6.77 1.85
C LEU A 113 4.25 7.30 0.87
N LEU A 114 4.32 8.58 0.51
CA LEU A 114 3.36 9.20 -0.40
C LEU A 114 3.43 8.56 -1.81
N ALA A 115 4.64 8.30 -2.31
CA ALA A 115 4.84 7.57 -3.56
C ALA A 115 4.33 6.12 -3.46
N GLU A 116 4.62 5.43 -2.36
CA GLU A 116 4.14 4.06 -2.09
C GLU A 116 2.61 3.99 -2.07
N TYR A 117 1.94 4.94 -1.41
CA TYR A 117 0.48 5.02 -1.40
C TYR A 117 -0.10 5.26 -2.79
N PHE A 118 0.52 6.12 -3.62
CA PHE A 118 0.05 6.32 -4.99
C PHE A 118 0.13 5.05 -5.83
N ILE A 119 1.25 4.34 -5.76
CA ILE A 119 1.44 3.06 -6.46
C ILE A 119 0.43 2.04 -5.94
N SER A 120 0.23 1.96 -4.63
CA SER A 120 -0.72 1.04 -4.00
C SER A 120 -2.16 1.29 -4.44
N VAL A 121 -2.61 2.56 -4.45
CA VAL A 121 -3.95 2.94 -4.89
C VAL A 121 -4.14 2.64 -6.38
N ALA A 122 -3.15 2.97 -7.22
CA ALA A 122 -3.19 2.64 -8.64
C ALA A 122 -3.24 1.12 -8.88
N PHE A 123 -2.46 0.35 -8.12
CA PHE A 123 -2.44 -1.10 -8.19
C PHE A 123 -3.80 -1.70 -7.80
N VAL A 124 -4.37 -1.30 -6.66
CA VAL A 124 -5.69 -1.78 -6.21
C VAL A 124 -6.79 -1.38 -7.18
N ALA A 125 -6.79 -0.14 -7.66
CA ALA A 125 -7.73 0.33 -8.66
C ALA A 125 -7.65 -0.52 -9.93
N SER A 126 -6.44 -0.78 -10.46
CA SER A 126 -6.22 -1.61 -11.65
C SER A 126 -6.61 -3.08 -11.46
N GLY A 127 -6.46 -3.58 -10.25
CA GLY A 127 -6.82 -4.93 -9.86
C GLY A 127 -8.32 -5.14 -9.82
N TRP A 128 -9.00 -4.27 -9.11
CA TRP A 128 -10.46 -4.22 -9.08
C TRP A 128 -10.95 -4.12 -10.53
N SER A 129 -10.50 -3.10 -11.25
CA SER A 129 -10.63 -2.86 -12.69
C SER A 129 -10.57 -4.15 -13.57
N ALA A 130 -9.72 -5.13 -13.27
CA ALA A 130 -9.75 -6.42 -13.96
C ALA A 130 -10.90 -7.37 -13.57
N TYR A 131 -11.20 -7.47 -12.28
CA TYR A 131 -12.25 -8.37 -11.78
C TYR A 131 -13.64 -8.06 -12.35
N MET A 132 -14.08 -6.80 -12.43
CA MET A 132 -15.44 -6.54 -12.92
C MET A 132 -15.58 -6.67 -14.42
N GLN A 133 -14.55 -6.53 -15.23
CA GLN A 133 -14.75 -6.95 -16.62
C GLN A 133 -14.88 -8.45 -16.74
N GLY A 134 -14.15 -9.21 -15.93
CA GLY A 134 -14.39 -10.65 -15.82
C GLY A 134 -15.86 -10.90 -15.48
N PHE A 135 -16.37 -10.19 -14.47
CA PHE A 135 -17.76 -10.27 -14.04
C PHE A 135 -18.76 -9.81 -15.12
N LEU A 136 -18.61 -8.62 -15.70
CA LEU A 136 -19.49 -8.09 -16.76
C LEU A 136 -19.46 -8.97 -18.01
N ALA A 137 -18.29 -9.49 -18.38
CA ALA A 137 -18.18 -10.43 -19.49
C ALA A 137 -18.90 -11.74 -19.19
N SER A 138 -18.90 -12.21 -17.94
CA SER A 138 -19.69 -13.38 -17.53
C SER A 138 -21.21 -13.13 -17.61
N LEU A 139 -21.63 -11.85 -17.53
CA LEU A 139 -23.01 -11.40 -17.76
C LEU A 139 -23.31 -11.08 -19.24
N GLY A 140 -22.34 -11.29 -20.15
CA GLY A 140 -22.49 -10.99 -21.57
C GLY A 140 -22.29 -9.52 -21.96
N ILE A 141 -22.00 -8.64 -21.01
CA ILE A 141 -21.75 -7.21 -21.24
C ILE A 141 -20.27 -7.02 -21.62
N LYS A 142 -20.01 -6.68 -22.88
CA LYS A 142 -18.66 -6.37 -23.38
C LYS A 142 -18.44 -4.86 -23.39
N LEU A 143 -17.46 -4.40 -22.62
CA LEU A 143 -17.04 -3.00 -22.64
C LEU A 143 -16.24 -2.69 -23.91
N PRO A 144 -16.42 -1.48 -24.51
CA PRO A 144 -15.65 -1.06 -25.67
C PRO A 144 -14.18 -0.83 -25.32
N VAL A 145 -13.26 -1.18 -26.23
CA VAL A 145 -11.79 -1.19 -26.03
C VAL A 145 -11.22 0.16 -25.52
N ALA A 146 -11.90 1.26 -25.84
CA ALA A 146 -11.56 2.60 -25.37
C ALA A 146 -11.57 2.76 -23.83
N LEU A 147 -12.39 1.95 -23.13
CA LEU A 147 -12.63 2.03 -21.69
C LEU A 147 -11.98 0.89 -20.88
N THR A 148 -11.28 -0.01 -21.56
CA THR A 148 -10.80 -1.29 -20.99
C THR A 148 -9.32 -1.30 -20.62
N GLY A 149 -8.68 -0.13 -20.56
CA GLY A 149 -7.24 -0.06 -20.30
C GLY A 149 -6.71 1.36 -20.15
N GLY A 150 -5.55 1.48 -19.50
CA GLY A 150 -4.80 2.74 -19.39
C GLY A 150 -4.49 3.36 -20.75
N PHE A 151 -4.02 4.61 -20.73
CA PHE A 151 -3.74 5.38 -21.94
C PHE A 151 -2.75 4.66 -22.87
N ASN A 152 -3.25 4.08 -23.96
CA ASN A 152 -2.48 3.42 -25.00
C ASN A 152 -3.12 3.70 -26.39
N PRO A 153 -2.68 4.77 -27.06
CA PRO A 153 -3.21 5.16 -28.37
C PRO A 153 -3.02 4.11 -29.47
N ARG A 154 -2.05 3.19 -29.33
CA ARG A 154 -1.81 2.13 -30.32
C ARG A 154 -2.84 1.01 -30.26
N GLN A 155 -3.48 0.81 -29.10
CA GLN A 155 -4.54 -0.19 -28.90
C GLN A 155 -5.94 0.45 -28.85
N GLY A 156 -6.03 1.78 -28.97
CA GLY A 156 -7.28 2.53 -28.92
C GLY A 156 -7.88 2.68 -27.51
N SER A 157 -7.11 2.39 -26.44
CA SER A 157 -7.52 2.60 -25.05
C SER A 157 -7.08 3.98 -24.57
N TYR A 158 -7.98 4.72 -23.94
CA TYR A 158 -7.70 6.09 -23.50
C TYR A 158 -7.81 6.25 -21.99
N VAL A 159 -8.83 5.64 -21.40
CA VAL A 159 -9.10 5.73 -19.97
C VAL A 159 -9.51 4.34 -19.47
N ASP A 160 -8.88 3.92 -18.41
CA ASP A 160 -9.18 2.64 -17.77
C ASP A 160 -10.31 2.85 -16.76
N PHE A 161 -11.53 2.45 -17.10
CA PHE A 161 -12.58 2.34 -16.08
C PHE A 161 -12.50 0.97 -15.40
N TRP A 162 -12.26 -0.07 -16.19
CA TRP A 162 -12.01 -1.43 -15.74
C TRP A 162 -11.09 -2.09 -16.81
N ARG A 163 -9.94 -2.74 -16.48
CA ARG A 163 -8.90 -3.35 -17.36
C ARG A 163 -8.99 -4.85 -17.66
N ARG A 164 -9.15 -5.28 -18.92
CA ARG A 164 -8.97 -6.70 -19.30
C ARG A 164 -7.91 -6.77 -20.38
N SER A 165 -6.68 -7.14 -20.00
CA SER A 165 -5.60 -7.39 -20.94
C SER A 165 -5.03 -8.79 -20.72
N PRO A 166 -5.02 -9.67 -21.74
CA PRO A 166 -4.51 -11.05 -21.65
C PRO A 166 -2.98 -11.20 -21.72
N SER A 167 -2.20 -10.13 -21.85
CA SER A 167 -0.76 -10.23 -22.14
C SER A 167 0.07 -9.49 -21.09
N TRP A 168 0.46 -10.20 -20.03
CA TRP A 168 1.50 -9.76 -19.12
C TRP A 168 2.88 -10.05 -19.75
N ARG A 169 3.64 -8.99 -20.03
CA ARG A 169 5.11 -9.01 -20.13
C ARG A 169 5.58 -7.74 -19.43
N TRP A 170 6.30 -7.92 -18.35
CA TRP A 170 6.77 -6.88 -17.45
C TRP A 170 7.95 -6.13 -18.05
N GLU A 171 7.75 -4.86 -18.41
CA GLU A 171 8.82 -3.88 -18.49
C GLU A 171 8.52 -2.79 -17.45
N PHE A 172 9.05 -3.00 -16.25
CA PHE A 172 9.43 -1.96 -15.29
C PHE A 172 10.81 -2.34 -14.75
#